data_AF-A0A349L4B0-F1
#
_entry.id   AF-A0A349L4B0-F1
#
_cell.length_a   1.000
_cell.length_b   1.000
_cell.length_c   1.000
_cell.angle_alpha   90.00
_cell.angle_beta   90.00
_cell.angle_gamma   90.00
#
_symmetry.space_group_name_H-M   'P 1'
#
loop_
_entity.id
_entity.type
_entity.pdbx_description
1 polymer ?
#
loop_
_entity_poly.entity_id
_entity_poly.type
_entity_poly.pdbx_seq_one_letter_code
_entity_poly.pdbx_strand_id
1 'polypeptide(L)'
;MDSPTRLPPLPYQTVYEVAEADEQETVAALLENLHKISDITFKDSGHALRSVHAKSHGLLTGHLRVLDDLPPELAQGIFAYPASHAVVMRLSTTPGDLLDDHISTPRGLAVKVIGVEGERLAGSEGDVTQDFVTVNGPVFPSPNAQKFLAGLKLLAATTDKAPGLKKALSAVLRGTEKALEAVGGESAT
;
A
#
# COMPACT_ATOMS: atom_id res chain seq x y z
N MET A 1 -25.04 24.98 1.20
CA MET A 1 -24.24 23.73 1.15
C MET A 1 -23.59 23.61 2.50
N ASP A 2 -24.23 22.86 3.41
CA ASP A 2 -23.63 22.57 4.70
C ASP A 2 -22.32 21.80 4.45
N SER A 3 -21.21 22.38 4.90
CA SER A 3 -19.93 21.67 4.92
C SER A 3 -20.13 20.43 5.78
N PRO A 4 -19.80 19.21 5.29
CA PRO A 4 -19.85 18.02 6.14
C PRO A 4 -19.04 18.35 7.39
N THR A 5 -19.65 18.13 8.56
CA THR A 5 -19.12 18.50 9.86
C THR A 5 -17.69 17.94 9.94
N ARG A 6 -16.69 18.79 9.80
CA ARG A 6 -15.28 18.35 9.90
C ARG A 6 -15.09 17.94 11.35
N LEU A 7 -15.13 16.64 11.59
CA LEU A 7 -14.70 16.08 12.86
C LEU A 7 -13.28 16.62 13.13
N PRO A 8 -13.01 17.10 14.36
CA PRO A 8 -11.65 17.49 14.70
C PRO A 8 -10.74 16.29 14.47
N PRO A 9 -9.53 16.50 13.94
CA PRO A 9 -8.59 15.42 13.71
C PRO A 9 -8.32 14.70 15.03
N LEU A 10 -8.39 13.37 15.00
CA LEU A 10 -8.15 12.55 16.18
C LEU A 10 -6.64 12.47 16.42
N PRO A 11 -6.12 13.04 17.53
CA PRO A 11 -4.72 12.85 17.86
C PRO A 11 -4.47 11.37 18.13
N TYR A 12 -3.33 10.86 17.68
CA TYR A 12 -2.96 9.47 17.94
C TYR A 12 -2.94 9.18 19.44
N GLN A 13 -3.51 8.05 19.83
CA GLN A 13 -3.43 7.51 21.19
C GLN A 13 -3.14 6.02 21.08
N THR A 14 -2.25 5.50 21.93
CA THR A 14 -1.88 4.08 21.94
C THR A 14 -3.09 3.15 22.15
N VAL A 15 -4.14 3.64 22.81
CA VAL A 15 -5.40 2.88 22.99
C VAL A 15 -6.11 2.55 21.67
N TYR A 16 -5.76 3.23 20.57
CA TYR A 16 -6.30 2.93 19.24
C TYR A 16 -5.61 1.72 18.58
N GLU A 17 -4.42 1.34 19.04
CA GLU A 17 -3.72 0.13 18.57
C GLU A 17 -4.25 -1.07 19.35
N VAL A 18 -5.17 -1.81 18.75
CA VAL A 18 -5.80 -3.00 19.36
C VAL A 18 -5.45 -4.22 18.52
N ALA A 19 -4.66 -5.13 19.09
CA ALA A 19 -4.37 -6.40 18.46
C ALA A 19 -5.64 -7.25 18.35
N GLU A 20 -5.93 -7.76 17.15
CA GLU A 20 -7.01 -8.72 16.94
C GLU A 20 -6.66 -10.08 17.59
N ALA A 21 -7.66 -10.86 18.01
CA ALA A 21 -7.45 -12.12 18.71
C ALA A 21 -6.64 -13.15 17.90
N ASP A 22 -6.76 -13.10 16.57
CA ASP A 22 -6.13 -13.97 15.58
C ASP A 22 -5.11 -13.22 14.69
N GLU A 23 -4.59 -12.09 15.17
CA GLU A 23 -3.63 -11.27 14.42
C GLU A 23 -2.37 -12.05 14.07
N GLN A 24 -1.82 -12.81 15.02
CA GLN A 24 -0.58 -13.57 14.82
C GLN A 24 -0.74 -14.69 13.80
N GLU A 25 -1.86 -15.41 13.83
CA GLU A 25 -2.21 -16.42 12.84
C GLU A 25 -2.41 -15.80 11.45
N THR A 26 -3.06 -14.63 11.39
CA THR A 26 -3.28 -13.88 10.15
C THR A 26 -1.95 -13.41 9.55
N VAL A 27 -1.05 -12.88 10.37
CA VAL A 27 0.30 -12.47 9.98
C VAL A 27 1.09 -13.66 9.46
N ALA A 28 1.10 -14.79 10.18
CA ALA A 28 1.79 -16.00 9.76
C ALA A 28 1.29 -16.50 8.39
N ALA A 29 -0.03 -16.53 8.20
CA ALA A 29 -0.64 -16.96 6.94
C ALA A 29 -0.39 -15.97 5.78
N LEU A 30 -0.32 -14.66 6.05
CA LEU A 30 0.07 -13.65 5.06
C LEU A 30 1.52 -13.88 4.62
N LEU A 31 2.44 -14.06 5.55
CA LEU A 31 3.85 -14.32 5.27
C LEU A 31 4.02 -15.59 4.42
N GLU A 32 3.34 -16.68 4.78
CA GLU A 32 3.36 -17.93 4.02
C GLU A 32 2.92 -17.72 2.56
N ASN A 33 1.80 -17.01 2.35
CA ASN A 33 1.26 -16.78 1.00
C ASN A 33 2.12 -15.82 0.17
N LEU A 34 2.68 -14.77 0.79
CA LEU A 34 3.59 -13.84 0.13
C LEU A 34 4.92 -14.52 -0.26
N HIS A 35 5.45 -15.38 0.61
CA HIS A 35 6.63 -16.20 0.29
C HIS A 35 6.32 -17.16 -0.86
N LYS A 36 5.16 -17.82 -0.86
CA LYS A 36 4.74 -18.69 -1.96
C LYS A 36 4.71 -17.97 -3.31
N ILE A 37 4.21 -16.73 -3.36
CA ILE A 37 4.23 -15.92 -4.60
C ILE A 37 5.68 -15.62 -5.02
N SER A 38 6.54 -15.29 -4.07
CA SER A 38 7.97 -15.03 -4.32
C SER A 38 8.68 -16.27 -4.87
N ASP A 39 8.40 -17.45 -4.31
CA ASP A 39 8.98 -18.73 -4.77
C ASP A 39 8.53 -19.10 -6.18
N ILE A 40 7.25 -18.91 -6.51
CA ILE A 40 6.70 -19.17 -7.85
C ILE A 40 7.38 -18.24 -8.86
N THR A 41 7.35 -16.93 -8.60
CA THR A 41 7.94 -15.93 -9.49
C THR A 41 9.45 -16.10 -9.64
N PHE A 42 10.16 -16.53 -8.59
CA PHE A 42 11.57 -16.89 -8.66
C PHE A 42 11.81 -18.10 -9.57
N LYS A 43 11.00 -19.16 -9.46
CA LYS A 43 11.11 -20.33 -10.34
C LYS A 43 10.86 -19.99 -11.81
N ASP A 44 9.91 -19.09 -12.08
CA ASP A 44 9.55 -18.71 -13.45
C ASP A 44 10.55 -17.74 -14.08
N SER A 45 11.03 -16.75 -13.31
CA SER A 45 11.86 -15.66 -13.83
C SER A 45 13.35 -15.80 -13.56
N GLY A 46 13.74 -16.67 -12.63
CA GLY A 46 15.12 -16.77 -12.11
C GLY A 46 15.56 -15.58 -11.25
N HIS A 47 14.66 -14.65 -10.91
CA HIS A 47 14.97 -13.43 -10.18
C HIS A 47 14.15 -13.30 -8.90
N ALA A 48 14.78 -12.84 -7.82
CA ALA A 48 14.11 -12.56 -6.57
C ALA A 48 13.31 -11.25 -6.69
N LEU A 49 12.03 -11.40 -7.03
CA LEU A 49 11.08 -10.29 -7.13
C LEU A 49 10.34 -10.09 -5.80
N ARG A 50 9.75 -8.91 -5.61
CA ARG A 50 8.82 -8.69 -4.49
C ARG A 50 7.55 -9.52 -4.71
N SER A 51 7.00 -10.10 -3.64
CA SER A 51 5.75 -10.88 -3.65
C SER A 51 4.56 -10.12 -4.23
N VAL A 52 4.51 -8.82 -4.02
CA VAL A 52 3.61 -7.86 -4.65
C VAL A 52 4.42 -6.62 -5.01
N HIS A 53 3.88 -5.77 -5.86
CA HIS A 53 4.57 -4.58 -6.35
C HIS A 53 5.90 -4.94 -7.04
N ALA A 54 5.94 -6.06 -7.78
CA ALA A 54 7.17 -6.62 -8.33
C ALA A 54 7.80 -5.70 -9.36
N LYS A 55 7.03 -5.29 -10.37
CA LYS A 55 7.51 -4.39 -11.42
C LYS A 55 7.72 -2.99 -10.88
N SER A 56 8.96 -2.50 -11.02
CA SER A 56 9.35 -1.13 -10.73
C SER A 56 9.30 -0.29 -12.01
N HIS A 57 8.67 0.87 -11.96
CA HIS A 57 8.62 1.82 -13.08
C HIS A 57 9.69 2.90 -12.97
N GLY A 58 10.08 3.24 -11.75
CA GLY A 58 11.11 4.25 -11.52
C GLY A 58 11.59 4.26 -10.08
N LEU A 59 12.86 4.61 -9.93
CA LEU A 59 13.48 4.97 -8.67
C LEU A 59 13.90 6.43 -8.80
N LEU A 60 13.44 7.26 -7.88
CA LEU A 60 13.64 8.70 -7.93
C LEU A 60 14.29 9.14 -6.63
N THR A 61 15.22 10.07 -6.73
CA THR A 61 15.74 10.80 -5.57
C THR A 61 15.18 12.21 -5.60
N GLY A 62 14.90 12.77 -4.43
CA GLY A 62 14.37 14.12 -4.34
C GLY A 62 14.45 14.70 -2.95
N HIS A 63 13.70 15.76 -2.72
CA HIS A 63 13.55 16.37 -1.41
C HIS A 63 12.07 16.53 -1.06
N LEU A 64 11.69 16.13 0.14
CA LEU A 64 10.41 16.46 0.76
C LEU A 64 10.61 17.73 1.58
N ARG A 65 9.83 18.78 1.27
CA ARG A 65 9.84 20.04 2.00
C ARG A 65 8.62 20.11 2.89
N VAL A 66 8.84 20.16 4.19
CA VAL A 66 7.82 20.55 5.17
C VAL A 66 7.75 22.07 5.16
N LEU A 67 6.56 22.60 4.88
CA LEU A 67 6.32 24.03 4.79
C LEU A 67 6.29 24.67 6.19
N ASP A 68 6.56 25.97 6.23
CA ASP A 68 6.22 26.83 7.34
C ASP A 68 4.72 27.04 7.45
N ASP A 69 4.29 27.40 8.67
CA ASP A 69 2.92 27.81 8.99
C ASP A 69 1.84 26.79 8.56
N LEU A 70 2.15 25.49 8.66
CA LEU A 70 1.14 24.44 8.51
C LEU A 70 0.03 24.63 9.56
N PRO A 71 -1.26 24.40 9.20
CA PRO A 71 -2.33 24.33 10.18
C PRO A 71 -1.94 23.40 11.34
N PRO A 72 -2.26 23.74 12.61
CA PRO A 72 -1.85 22.94 13.77
C PRO A 72 -2.21 21.46 13.66
N GLU A 73 -3.31 21.14 12.99
CA GLU A 73 -3.74 19.77 12.73
C GLU A 73 -2.81 18.99 11.78
N LEU A 74 -2.09 19.65 10.88
CA LEU A 74 -1.15 19.04 9.94
C LEU A 74 0.29 19.09 10.45
N ALA A 75 0.59 19.98 11.41
CA ALA A 75 1.92 20.16 12.00
C ALA A 75 2.24 19.09 13.07
N GLN A 76 2.27 17.82 12.66
CA GLN A 76 2.48 16.68 13.57
C GLN A 76 3.61 15.76 13.09
N GLY A 77 4.31 15.12 14.04
CA GLY A 77 5.40 14.18 13.73
C GLY A 77 6.49 14.85 12.89
N ILE A 78 6.81 14.25 11.73
CA ILE A 78 7.81 14.83 10.80
C ILE A 78 7.40 16.17 10.21
N PHE A 79 6.12 16.51 10.27
CA PHE A 79 5.58 17.77 9.76
C PHE A 79 5.53 18.88 10.82
N ALA A 80 5.96 18.60 12.07
CA ALA A 80 5.86 19.53 13.18
C ALA A 80 6.71 20.81 13.01
N TYR A 81 7.82 20.72 12.25
CA TYR A 81 8.72 21.84 12.01
C TYR A 81 9.11 21.93 10.53
N PRO A 82 9.32 23.15 9.99
CA PRO A 82 9.79 23.33 8.63
C PRO A 82 11.14 22.67 8.43
N ALA A 83 11.25 21.86 7.38
CA ALA A 83 12.43 21.05 7.11
C ALA A 83 12.51 20.66 5.64
N SER A 84 13.70 20.26 5.20
CA SER A 84 13.90 19.62 3.90
C SER A 84 14.61 18.29 4.10
N HIS A 85 13.93 17.20 3.77
CA HIS A 85 14.44 15.85 3.91
C HIS A 85 14.78 15.26 2.55
N ALA A 86 15.92 14.59 2.44
CA ALA A 86 16.20 13.76 1.29
C ALA A 86 15.19 12.60 1.23
N VAL A 87 14.74 12.26 0.02
CA VAL A 87 13.83 11.13 -0.19
C VAL A 87 14.31 10.21 -1.31
N VAL A 88 13.98 8.93 -1.16
CA VAL A 88 14.02 7.95 -2.24
C VAL A 88 12.59 7.48 -2.50
N MET A 89 12.14 7.56 -3.75
CA MET A 89 10.80 7.17 -4.15
C MET A 89 10.84 6.00 -5.12
N ARG A 90 9.83 5.13 -5.03
CA ARG A 90 9.65 4.00 -5.94
C ARG A 90 8.24 3.98 -6.52
N LEU A 91 8.17 3.97 -7.84
CA LEU A 91 6.94 3.76 -8.61
C LEU A 91 6.82 2.29 -9.00
N SER A 92 5.62 1.71 -8.90
CA SER A 92 5.39 0.29 -9.17
C SER A 92 3.96 -0.04 -9.60
N THR A 93 3.74 -1.26 -10.09
CA THR A 93 2.40 -1.88 -10.25
C THR A 93 2.21 -3.02 -9.27
N THR A 94 1.02 -3.17 -8.71
CA THR A 94 0.72 -4.08 -7.58
C THR A 94 0.96 -5.59 -7.77
N PRO A 95 0.79 -6.22 -8.95
CA PRO A 95 1.00 -7.67 -9.05
C PRO A 95 2.42 -8.13 -8.70
N GLY A 96 2.53 -9.41 -8.31
CA GLY A 96 3.82 -10.10 -8.09
C GLY A 96 4.54 -10.49 -9.40
N ASP A 97 3.83 -10.47 -10.53
CA ASP A 97 4.40 -10.75 -11.86
C ASP A 97 4.86 -9.47 -12.56
N LEU A 98 5.78 -9.62 -13.52
CA LEU A 98 6.16 -8.55 -14.45
C LEU A 98 5.15 -8.49 -15.61
N LEU A 99 4.13 -7.65 -15.47
CA LEU A 99 3.13 -7.42 -16.51
C LEU A 99 3.53 -6.30 -17.47
N ASP A 100 3.01 -6.35 -18.70
CA ASP A 100 3.10 -5.26 -19.66
C ASP A 100 2.35 -4.00 -19.14
N ASP A 101 2.87 -2.81 -19.44
CA ASP A 101 2.33 -1.55 -18.90
C ASP A 101 0.97 -1.17 -19.47
N HIS A 102 0.56 -1.70 -20.62
CA HIS A 102 -0.81 -1.49 -21.12
C HIS A 102 -1.86 -2.19 -20.25
N ILE A 103 -1.45 -3.12 -19.38
CA ILE A 103 -2.34 -3.78 -18.44
C ILE A 103 -2.66 -2.82 -17.30
N SER A 104 -3.90 -2.32 -17.30
CA SER A 104 -4.41 -1.46 -16.25
C SER A 104 -4.40 -2.21 -14.90
N THR A 105 -3.63 -1.66 -13.97
CA THR A 105 -3.40 -2.16 -12.61
C THR A 105 -3.26 -0.97 -11.66
N PRO A 106 -3.53 -1.12 -10.35
CA PRO A 106 -3.20 -0.07 -9.40
C PRO A 106 -1.71 0.26 -9.44
N ARG A 107 -1.38 1.52 -9.17
CA ARG A 107 -0.01 2.05 -9.14
C ARG A 107 0.36 2.34 -7.70
N GLY A 108 1.54 1.88 -7.29
CA GLY A 108 2.11 2.17 -5.99
C GLY A 108 3.14 3.30 -6.05
N LEU A 109 3.15 4.14 -5.03
CA LEU A 109 4.22 5.09 -4.72
C LEU A 109 4.70 4.82 -3.29
N ALA A 110 5.95 4.40 -3.16
CA ALA A 110 6.61 4.38 -1.85
C ALA A 110 7.57 5.56 -1.75
N VAL A 111 7.54 6.29 -0.64
CA VAL A 111 8.45 7.40 -0.33
C VAL A 111 9.18 7.06 0.95
N LYS A 112 10.49 6.88 0.88
CA LYS A 112 11.37 6.76 2.04
C LYS A 112 11.98 8.12 2.34
N VAL A 113 11.66 8.67 3.49
CA VAL A 113 12.21 9.93 4.01
C VAL A 113 13.43 9.62 4.88
N ILE A 114 14.55 10.27 4.59
CA ILE A 114 15.84 10.03 5.25
C ILE A 114 16.11 11.12 6.30
N GLY A 115 16.75 10.74 7.41
CA GLY A 115 17.11 11.66 8.50
C GLY A 115 15.92 12.02 9.37
N VAL A 116 14.94 11.12 9.48
CA VAL A 116 13.83 11.26 10.41
C VAL A 116 14.28 10.68 11.75
N GLU A 117 14.39 11.51 12.78
CA GLU A 117 14.74 11.09 14.14
C GLU A 117 13.47 10.83 14.98
N GLY A 118 13.63 10.40 16.23
CA GLY A 118 12.55 10.19 17.19
C GLY A 118 12.37 8.73 17.62
N GLU A 119 11.35 8.50 18.45
CA GLU A 119 11.03 7.18 18.99
C GLU A 119 10.68 6.17 17.88
N ARG A 120 11.02 4.90 18.10
CA ARG A 120 10.87 3.82 17.12
C ARG A 120 10.18 2.62 17.76
N LEU A 121 9.51 1.85 16.90
CA LEU A 121 9.00 0.54 17.28
C LEU A 121 10.16 -0.41 17.56
N ALA A 122 9.89 -1.43 18.37
CA ALA A 122 10.87 -2.45 18.73
C ALA A 122 11.48 -3.09 17.49
N GLY A 123 12.81 -3.18 17.45
CA GLY A 123 13.57 -3.70 16.30
C GLY A 123 13.89 -2.66 15.22
N SER A 124 13.60 -1.38 15.44
CA SER A 124 13.93 -0.26 14.54
C SER A 124 14.66 0.88 15.26
N GLU A 125 15.28 0.63 16.42
CA GLU A 125 15.86 1.66 17.29
C GLU A 125 17.02 2.44 16.65
N GLY A 126 17.68 1.87 15.65
CA GLY A 126 18.74 2.53 14.87
C GLY A 126 18.25 3.24 13.62
N ASP A 127 16.97 3.13 13.27
CA ASP A 127 16.46 3.63 12.00
C ASP A 127 16.19 5.14 12.06
N VAL A 128 16.75 5.85 11.08
CA VAL A 128 16.55 7.28 10.89
C VAL A 128 15.71 7.57 9.64
N THR A 129 14.70 6.73 9.39
CA THR A 129 13.82 6.86 8.22
C THR A 129 12.35 6.75 8.56
N GLN A 130 11.50 7.36 7.75
CA GLN A 130 10.06 7.09 7.75
C GLN A 130 9.59 6.80 6.32
N ASP A 131 8.80 5.74 6.18
CA ASP A 131 8.28 5.30 4.89
C ASP A 131 6.79 5.60 4.76
N PHE A 132 6.40 6.26 3.67
CA PHE A 132 5.01 6.39 3.24
C PHE A 132 4.78 5.42 2.09
N VAL A 133 3.96 4.40 2.32
CA VAL A 133 3.63 3.37 1.32
C VAL A 133 2.20 3.60 0.85
N THR A 134 2.04 4.08 -0.38
CA THR A 134 0.74 4.48 -0.92
C THR A 134 0.43 3.80 -2.25
N VAL A 135 -0.85 3.81 -2.60
CA VAL A 135 -1.36 3.42 -3.91
C VAL A 135 -2.25 4.53 -4.45
N ASN A 136 -2.46 4.56 -5.77
CA ASN A 136 -3.27 5.59 -6.44
C ASN A 136 -4.79 5.39 -6.34
N GLY A 137 -5.25 4.57 -5.39
CA GLY A 137 -6.67 4.36 -5.09
C GLY A 137 -7.12 5.27 -3.94
N PRO A 138 -8.37 5.78 -3.96
CA PRO A 138 -8.87 6.65 -2.89
C PRO A 138 -9.11 5.90 -1.57
N VAL A 139 -9.31 4.58 -1.65
CA VAL A 139 -9.54 3.70 -0.51
C VAL A 139 -8.82 2.38 -0.73
N PHE A 140 -8.41 1.72 0.36
CA PHE A 140 -7.92 0.35 0.31
C PHE A 140 -9.12 -0.61 0.33
N PRO A 141 -9.24 -1.57 -0.61
CA PRO A 141 -10.46 -2.38 -0.76
C PRO A 141 -10.65 -3.43 0.34
N SER A 142 -9.59 -3.75 1.10
CA SER A 142 -9.66 -4.68 2.23
C SER A 142 -9.73 -3.91 3.54
N PRO A 143 -10.81 -4.04 4.33
CA PRO A 143 -10.98 -3.26 5.55
C PRO A 143 -10.05 -3.69 6.70
N ASN A 144 -9.47 -4.90 6.64
CA ASN A 144 -8.51 -5.41 7.61
C ASN A 144 -7.60 -6.50 7.00
N ALA A 145 -6.61 -6.93 7.78
CA ALA A 145 -5.61 -7.93 7.37
C ALA A 145 -6.23 -9.30 7.04
N GLN A 146 -7.28 -9.71 7.75
CA GLN A 146 -7.97 -10.99 7.50
C GLN A 146 -8.68 -11.01 6.15
N LYS A 147 -9.41 -9.93 5.81
CA LYS A 147 -10.06 -9.80 4.49
C LYS A 147 -9.03 -9.68 3.38
N PHE A 148 -7.93 -8.98 3.63
CA PHE A 148 -6.80 -8.94 2.69
C PHE A 148 -6.22 -10.34 2.45
N LEU A 149 -5.97 -11.11 3.50
CA LEU A 149 -5.49 -12.49 3.40
C LEU A 149 -6.41 -13.39 2.58
N ALA A 150 -7.73 -13.28 2.76
CA ALA A 150 -8.69 -14.05 1.97
C ALA A 150 -8.57 -13.75 0.46
N GLY A 151 -8.46 -12.48 0.09
CA GLY A 151 -8.21 -12.06 -1.30
C GLY A 151 -6.85 -12.53 -1.81
N LEU A 152 -5.80 -12.43 -0.99
CA LEU A 152 -4.45 -12.86 -1.35
C LEU A 152 -4.37 -14.37 -1.61
N LYS A 153 -5.03 -15.21 -0.80
CA LYS A 153 -5.09 -16.67 -1.01
C LYS A 153 -5.69 -17.02 -2.38
N LEU A 154 -6.73 -16.30 -2.80
CA LEU A 154 -7.37 -16.47 -4.11
C LEU A 154 -6.40 -16.09 -5.25
N LEU A 155 -5.65 -14.99 -5.09
CA LEU A 155 -4.64 -14.55 -6.05
C LEU A 155 -3.45 -15.52 -6.13
N ALA A 156 -2.93 -15.98 -4.98
CA ALA A 156 -1.84 -16.94 -4.92
C ALA A 156 -2.23 -18.26 -5.61
N ALA A 157 -3.46 -18.74 -5.43
CA ALA A 157 -3.98 -19.92 -6.11
C ALA A 157 -4.12 -19.78 -7.63
N THR A 158 -4.12 -18.56 -8.15
CA THR A 158 -4.27 -18.25 -9.59
C THR A 158 -2.97 -17.74 -10.24
N THR A 159 -1.90 -17.55 -9.46
CA THR A 159 -0.60 -17.04 -9.93
C THR A 159 0.08 -17.95 -10.95
N ASP A 160 -0.27 -19.24 -11.01
CA ASP A 160 0.33 -20.22 -11.93
C ASP A 160 -0.61 -20.65 -13.09
N LYS A 161 -1.82 -20.08 -13.18
CA LYS A 161 -2.78 -20.46 -14.22
C LYS A 161 -2.71 -19.48 -15.39
N ALA A 162 -1.98 -19.87 -16.44
CA ALA A 162 -1.92 -19.35 -17.80
C ALA A 162 -2.11 -17.82 -18.01
N PRO A 163 -1.19 -17.11 -18.70
CA PRO A 163 -1.29 -15.67 -18.95
C PRO A 163 -2.65 -15.16 -19.49
N GLY A 164 -3.38 -15.99 -20.22
CA GLY A 164 -4.73 -15.70 -20.72
C GLY A 164 -5.83 -15.65 -19.65
N LEU A 165 -5.74 -16.48 -18.61
CA LEU A 165 -6.71 -16.51 -17.50
C LEU A 165 -6.50 -15.33 -16.55
N LYS A 166 -5.25 -14.89 -16.35
CA LYS A 166 -4.89 -13.69 -15.55
C LYS A 166 -5.54 -12.41 -16.11
N LYS A 167 -5.62 -12.25 -17.45
CA LYS A 167 -6.32 -11.14 -18.10
C LYS A 167 -7.83 -11.17 -17.86
N ALA A 168 -8.44 -12.36 -17.90
CA ALA A 168 -9.87 -12.54 -17.69
C ALA A 168 -10.28 -12.31 -16.23
N LEU A 169 -9.50 -12.81 -15.26
CA LEU A 169 -9.78 -12.63 -13.83
C LEU A 169 -9.64 -11.16 -13.41
N SER A 170 -8.62 -10.47 -13.92
CA SER A 170 -8.45 -9.01 -13.77
C SER A 170 -9.62 -8.23 -14.35
N ALA A 171 -10.23 -8.68 -15.46
CA ALA A 171 -11.41 -8.05 -16.02
C ALA A 171 -12.69 -8.31 -15.21
N VAL A 172 -12.83 -9.50 -14.62
CA VAL A 172 -13.97 -9.86 -13.77
C VAL A 172 -13.97 -9.06 -12.46
N LEU A 173 -12.82 -8.95 -11.79
CA LEU A 173 -12.68 -8.14 -10.57
C LEU A 173 -12.99 -6.66 -10.83
N ARG A 174 -12.55 -6.10 -11.98
CA ARG A 174 -12.95 -4.76 -12.44
C ARG A 174 -14.45 -4.64 -12.74
N GLY A 175 -15.07 -5.70 -13.26
CA GLY A 175 -16.51 -5.74 -13.52
C GLY A 175 -17.33 -5.68 -12.22
N THR A 176 -16.81 -6.25 -11.14
CA THR A 176 -17.44 -6.18 -9.82
C THR A 176 -17.30 -4.78 -9.22
N GLU A 177 -16.13 -4.13 -9.33
CA GLU A 177 -15.94 -2.73 -8.92
C GLU A 177 -16.81 -1.75 -9.72
N LYS A 178 -16.84 -1.86 -11.06
CA LYS A 178 -17.72 -1.00 -11.90
C LYS A 178 -19.21 -1.23 -11.66
N ALA A 179 -19.63 -2.45 -11.35
CA ALA A 179 -21.03 -2.73 -11.01
C ALA A 179 -21.39 -2.18 -9.62
N LEU A 180 -20.45 -2.19 -8.67
CA LEU A 180 -20.60 -1.54 -7.37
C LEU A 180 -20.64 -0.01 -7.49
N GLU A 181 -19.83 0.59 -8.36
CA GLU A 181 -19.89 2.03 -8.68
C GLU A 181 -21.19 2.41 -9.41
N ALA A 182 -21.69 1.57 -10.33
CA ALA A 182 -22.93 1.83 -11.07
C ALA A 182 -24.20 1.70 -10.21
N VAL A 183 -24.14 0.94 -9.11
CA VAL A 183 -25.24 0.80 -8.14
C VAL A 183 -25.09 1.78 -6.96
N GLY A 184 -23.87 2.27 -6.71
CA GLY A 184 -23.52 3.19 -5.61
C GLY A 184 -23.75 4.68 -5.87
N GLY A 185 -24.18 5.05 -7.08
CA GLY A 185 -24.47 6.43 -7.44
C GLY A 185 -23.23 7.20 -7.87
N GLU A 186 -23.42 7.99 -8.92
CA GLU A 186 -22.46 8.89 -9.54
C GLU A 186 -21.62 9.64 -8.48
N SER A 187 -20.29 9.49 -8.55
CA SER A 187 -19.40 10.43 -7.87
C SER A 187 -19.60 11.79 -8.52
N ALA A 188 -20.30 12.66 -7.80
CA ALA A 188 -20.29 14.08 -8.07
C ALA A 188 -18.84 14.59 -8.07
N THR A 189 -18.57 15.46 -9.03
CA THR A 189 -17.42 16.38 -9.10
C THR A 189 -16.96 16.90 -7.74
#